data_AF-A0A5R1NTU4-F1
#
_entry.id   AF-A0A5R1NTU4-F1
#
_cell.length_a   1.000
_cell.length_b   1.000
_cell.length_c   1.000
_cell.angle_alpha   90.00
_cell.angle_beta   90.00
_cell.angle_gamma   90.00
#
_symmetry.space_group_name_H-M   'P 1'
#
loop_
_entity.id
_entity.type
_entity.pdbx_description
1 polymer ?
#
loop_
_entity_poly.entity_id
_entity_poly.type
_entity_poly.pdbx_seq_one_letter_code
_entity_poly.pdbx_strand_id
1 'polypeptide(L)'
;MFYAAQSAVATTGIPTSLLSALIGALVVALAGLLGAFIQGRREHSKWVREQRYTAYTAFAAAVAHLRDAMEAEQPLPDAAVIHAAVQALYILGPRSMKDAAVRLTEAARVDTGYPDALNSYYVEANRVLNIGL
;
A
#
# COMPACT_ATOMS: atom_id res chain seq x y z
N MET A 1 12.72 -1.89 84.47
CA MET A 1 13.04 -2.97 83.52
C MET A 1 12.70 -2.47 82.13
N PHE A 2 13.71 -2.14 81.35
CA PHE A 2 13.56 -1.76 79.95
C PHE A 2 13.90 -2.99 79.10
N TYR A 3 12.93 -3.49 78.32
CA TYR A 3 13.23 -4.24 77.10
C TYR A 3 12.38 -3.66 75.99
N ALA A 4 13.08 -3.27 74.94
CA ALA A 4 12.67 -2.36 73.89
C ALA A 4 11.51 -2.93 73.06
N ALA A 5 10.53 -2.09 72.78
CA ALA A 5 9.64 -2.29 71.65
C ALA A 5 10.51 -2.34 70.40
N GLN A 6 10.66 -3.53 69.82
CA GLN A 6 11.30 -3.71 68.53
C GLN A 6 10.40 -3.04 67.49
N SER A 7 10.63 -1.76 67.23
CA SER A 7 9.94 -1.02 66.20
C SER A 7 10.21 -1.67 64.86
N ALA A 8 9.16 -2.26 64.29
CA ALA A 8 9.16 -2.78 62.93
C ALA A 8 9.56 -1.66 61.97
N VAL A 9 10.81 -1.66 61.53
CA VAL A 9 11.17 -0.99 60.29
C VAL A 9 10.66 -1.91 59.19
N ALA A 10 9.37 -1.77 58.88
CA ALA A 10 8.86 -2.24 57.61
C ALA A 10 9.59 -1.43 56.54
N THR A 11 10.65 -2.00 55.98
CA THR A 11 11.29 -1.48 54.79
C THR A 11 10.20 -1.46 53.72
N THR A 12 9.64 -0.29 53.44
CA THR A 12 8.67 -0.05 52.37
C THR A 12 9.37 -0.10 51.02
N GLY A 13 10.12 -1.18 50.77
CA GLY A 13 10.75 -1.49 49.50
C GLY A 13 9.78 -2.28 48.63
N ILE A 14 9.71 -1.93 47.36
CA ILE A 14 9.04 -2.76 46.37
C ILE A 14 9.74 -4.13 46.35
N PRO A 15 9.03 -5.25 46.52
CA PRO A 15 9.66 -6.57 46.49
C PRO A 15 10.29 -6.79 45.10
N THR A 16 11.54 -7.26 45.09
CA THR A 16 12.33 -7.43 43.85
C THR A 16 11.65 -8.34 42.84
N SER A 17 10.83 -9.30 43.29
CA SER A 17 10.00 -10.14 42.43
C SER A 17 8.96 -9.34 41.62
N LEU A 18 8.36 -8.31 42.22
CA LEU A 18 7.39 -7.44 41.56
C LEU A 18 8.08 -6.51 40.56
N LEU A 19 9.28 -6.01 40.90
CA LEU A 19 10.10 -5.25 39.96
C LEU A 19 10.47 -6.11 38.73
N SER A 20 10.94 -7.34 38.94
CA SER A 20 11.26 -8.27 37.85
C SER A 20 10.05 -8.62 37.00
N ALA A 21 8.89 -8.83 37.62
CA ALA A 21 7.63 -9.09 36.90
C ALA A 21 7.20 -7.89 36.05
N LEU A 22 7.31 -6.67 36.58
CA LEU A 22 7.01 -5.44 35.85
C LEU A 22 7.95 -5.24 34.64
N ILE A 23 9.24 -5.50 34.81
CA ILE A 23 10.21 -5.42 33.72
C ILE A 23 9.88 -6.47 32.65
N GLY A 24 9.60 -7.71 33.05
CA GLY A 24 9.20 -8.77 32.12
C GLY A 24 7.93 -8.41 31.34
N ALA A 25 6.90 -7.92 32.04
CA ALA A 25 5.66 -7.47 31.42
C ALA A 25 5.89 -6.30 30.44
N LEU A 26 6.74 -5.34 30.80
CA LEU A 26 7.09 -4.22 29.93
C LEU A 26 7.80 -4.68 28.66
N VAL A 27 8.76 -5.61 28.78
CA VAL A 27 9.47 -6.17 27.62
C VAL A 27 8.52 -6.89 26.68
N VAL A 28 7.61 -7.72 27.21
CA VAL A 28 6.60 -8.41 26.40
C VAL A 28 5.66 -7.41 25.72
N ALA A 29 5.21 -6.38 26.43
CA ALA A 29 4.34 -5.35 25.86
C ALA A 29 5.03 -4.59 24.70
N LEU A 30 6.29 -4.20 24.88
CA LEU A 30 7.06 -3.52 23.84
C LEU A 30 7.32 -4.41 22.62
N ALA A 31 7.64 -5.69 22.85
CA ALA A 31 7.82 -6.66 21.77
C ALA A 31 6.51 -6.86 20.99
N GLY A 32 5.37 -6.97 21.68
CA GLY A 32 4.05 -7.08 21.06
C GLY A 32 3.69 -5.85 20.22
N LEU A 33 3.94 -4.65 20.73
CA LEU A 33 3.70 -3.40 20.00
C LEU A 33 4.57 -3.28 18.74
N LEU A 34 5.86 -3.65 18.84
CA LEU A 34 6.77 -3.65 17.70
C LEU A 34 6.33 -4.66 16.63
N GLY A 35 5.91 -5.86 17.05
CA GLY A 35 5.35 -6.87 16.16
C GLY A 35 4.12 -6.37 15.40
N ALA A 36 3.15 -5.79 16.13
CA ALA A 36 1.95 -5.22 15.54
C ALA A 36 2.25 -4.07 14.56
N PHE A 37 3.23 -3.21 14.90
CA PHE A 37 3.65 -2.12 14.02
C PHE A 37 4.26 -2.62 12.71
N ILE A 38 5.17 -3.60 12.78
CA ILE A 38 5.79 -4.20 11.58
C ILE A 38 4.73 -4.87 10.72
N GLN A 39 3.80 -5.60 11.34
CA GLN A 39 2.71 -6.25 10.62
C GLN A 39 1.81 -5.22 9.92
N GLY A 40 1.40 -4.17 10.62
CA GLY A 40 0.58 -3.09 10.05
C GLY A 40 1.26 -2.41 8.85
N ARG A 41 2.58 -2.19 8.90
CA ARG A 41 3.34 -1.65 7.75
C ARG A 41 3.33 -2.59 6.54
N ARG A 42 3.43 -3.90 6.76
CA ARG A 42 3.42 -4.90 5.68
C ARG A 42 2.06 -4.96 5.00
N GLU A 43 0.99 -5.00 5.80
CA GLU A 43 -0.39 -4.99 5.31
C GLU A 43 -0.71 -3.71 4.56
N HIS A 44 -0.32 -2.55 5.09
CA HIS A 44 -0.51 -1.28 4.39
C HIS A 44 0.25 -1.24 3.06
N SER A 45 1.50 -1.71 3.02
CA SER A 45 2.28 -1.76 1.78
C SER A 45 1.66 -2.69 0.74
N LYS A 46 1.10 -3.82 1.18
CA LYS A 46 0.35 -4.75 0.31
C LYS A 46 -0.91 -4.08 -0.24
N TRP A 47 -1.70 -3.45 0.64
CA TRP A 47 -2.91 -2.74 0.26
C TRP A 47 -2.63 -1.64 -0.78
N VAL A 48 -1.61 -0.81 -0.57
CA VAL A 48 -1.23 0.23 -1.56
C VAL A 48 -0.86 -0.38 -2.90
N ARG A 49 -0.15 -1.52 -2.91
CA ARG A 49 0.22 -2.23 -4.15
C ARG A 49 -1.02 -2.74 -4.90
N GLU A 50 -1.97 -3.34 -4.18
CA GLU A 50 -3.23 -3.81 -4.75
C GLU A 50 -4.04 -2.66 -5.35
N GLN A 51 -4.18 -1.53 -4.63
CA GLN A 51 -4.87 -0.35 -5.15
C GLN A 51 -4.22 0.19 -6.43
N ARG A 52 -2.88 0.27 -6.46
CA ARG A 52 -2.16 0.67 -7.67
C ARG A 52 -2.39 -0.31 -8.83
N TYR A 53 -2.32 -1.61 -8.58
CA TYR A 53 -2.59 -2.62 -9.60
C TYR A 53 -4.00 -2.48 -10.19
N THR A 54 -5.01 -2.33 -9.34
CA THR A 54 -6.40 -2.10 -9.77
C THR A 54 -6.52 -0.84 -10.60
N ALA A 55 -5.90 0.28 -10.18
CA ALA A 55 -5.93 1.53 -10.94
C ALA A 55 -5.28 1.39 -12.33
N TYR A 56 -4.12 0.72 -12.40
CA TYR A 56 -3.35 0.61 -13.64
C TYR A 56 -4.03 -0.32 -14.65
N THR A 57 -4.64 -1.40 -14.18
CA THR A 57 -5.41 -2.32 -15.03
C THR A 57 -6.74 -1.71 -15.46
N ALA A 58 -7.43 -0.98 -14.59
CA ALA A 58 -8.64 -0.24 -14.95
C ALA A 58 -8.36 0.81 -16.03
N PHE A 59 -7.24 1.54 -15.93
CA PHE A 59 -6.84 2.50 -16.97
C PHE A 59 -6.55 1.81 -18.30
N ALA A 60 -5.75 0.73 -18.31
CA ALA A 60 -5.44 0.00 -19.54
C ALA A 60 -6.70 -0.57 -20.20
N ALA A 61 -7.63 -1.11 -19.40
CA ALA A 61 -8.92 -1.60 -19.89
C ALA A 61 -9.78 -0.46 -20.48
N ALA A 62 -9.81 0.71 -19.84
CA ALA A 62 -10.53 1.87 -20.35
C ALA A 62 -9.97 2.36 -21.70
N VAL A 63 -8.64 2.38 -21.85
CA VAL A 63 -8.00 2.75 -23.14
C VAL A 63 -8.27 1.71 -24.21
N ALA A 64 -8.17 0.42 -23.90
CA ALA A 64 -8.48 -0.65 -24.84
C ALA A 64 -9.94 -0.56 -25.31
N HIS A 65 -10.89 -0.38 -24.39
CA HIS A 65 -12.30 -0.27 -24.72
C HIS A 65 -12.61 0.98 -25.56
N LEU A 66 -11.95 2.12 -25.28
CA LEU A 66 -12.08 3.32 -26.10
C LEU A 66 -11.57 3.10 -27.53
N ARG A 67 -10.42 2.41 -27.67
CA ARG A 67 -9.88 2.05 -28.98
C ARG A 67 -10.84 1.12 -29.73
N ASP A 68 -11.33 0.07 -29.09
CA ASP A 68 -12.26 -0.88 -29.70
C ASP A 68 -13.57 -0.18 -30.11
N ALA A 69 -14.04 0.80 -29.33
CA ALA A 69 -15.19 1.63 -29.69
C ALA A 69 -14.96 2.52 -30.90
N MET A 70 -13.74 3.04 -31.06
CA MET A 70 -13.35 3.79 -32.26
C MET A 70 -13.22 2.89 -33.49
N GLU A 71 -12.71 1.67 -33.35
CA GLU A 71 -12.48 0.73 -34.46
C GLU A 71 -13.76 0.00 -34.91
N ALA A 72 -14.63 -0.37 -33.98
CA ALA A 72 -15.73 -1.31 -34.24
C ALA A 72 -17.14 -0.71 -34.07
N GLU A 73 -17.27 0.63 -34.02
CA GLU A 73 -18.53 1.34 -33.75
C GLU A 73 -19.27 0.84 -32.50
N GLN A 74 -18.53 0.30 -31.52
CA GLN A 74 -19.09 -0.15 -30.25
C GLN A 74 -19.60 1.04 -29.43
N PRO A 75 -20.57 0.83 -28.53
CA PRO A 75 -21.00 1.89 -27.62
C PRO A 75 -19.81 2.42 -26.82
N LEU A 76 -19.69 3.76 -26.79
CA LEU A 76 -18.63 4.43 -26.04
C LEU A 76 -18.66 3.99 -24.57
N PRO A 77 -17.49 3.79 -23.93
CA PRO A 77 -17.44 3.49 -22.52
C PRO A 77 -18.04 4.65 -21.71
N ASP A 78 -18.67 4.33 -20.59
CA ASP A 78 -19.18 5.35 -19.67
C ASP A 78 -18.05 6.32 -19.27
N ALA A 79 -18.27 7.62 -19.51
CA ALA A 79 -17.34 8.68 -19.21
C ALA A 79 -16.96 8.70 -17.72
N ALA A 80 -17.88 8.31 -16.83
CA ALA A 80 -17.60 8.21 -15.40
C ALA A 80 -16.54 7.14 -15.10
N VAL A 81 -16.58 6.00 -15.80
CA VAL A 81 -15.61 4.91 -15.64
C VAL A 81 -14.23 5.32 -16.14
N ILE A 82 -14.17 5.95 -17.32
CA ILE A 82 -12.90 6.49 -17.86
C ILE A 82 -12.32 7.52 -16.88
N HIS A 83 -13.14 8.46 -16.42
CA HIS A 83 -12.71 9.50 -15.50
C HIS A 83 -12.17 8.92 -14.19
N ALA A 84 -12.88 7.94 -13.61
CA ALA A 84 -12.46 7.26 -12.39
C ALA A 84 -11.12 6.52 -12.58
N ALA A 85 -10.95 5.82 -13.70
CA ALA A 85 -9.71 5.10 -14.02
C ALA A 85 -8.52 6.06 -14.18
N VAL A 86 -8.72 7.19 -14.89
CA VAL A 86 -7.72 8.24 -15.02
C VAL A 86 -7.39 8.85 -13.66
N GLN A 87 -8.39 9.24 -12.86
CA GLN A 87 -8.13 9.82 -11.54
C GLN A 87 -7.38 8.86 -10.61
N ALA A 88 -7.77 7.58 -10.57
CA ALA A 88 -7.11 6.57 -9.75
C ALA A 88 -5.63 6.43 -10.13
N LEU A 89 -5.32 6.38 -11.43
CA LEU A 89 -3.95 6.40 -11.94
C LEU A 89 -3.20 7.68 -11.51
N TYR A 90 -3.82 8.86 -11.60
CA TYR A 90 -3.16 10.12 -11.24
C TYR A 90 -2.88 10.26 -9.74
N ILE A 91 -3.76 9.72 -8.88
CA ILE A 91 -3.60 9.74 -7.43
C ILE A 91 -2.55 8.72 -6.98
N LEU A 92 -2.61 7.49 -7.51
CA LEU A 92 -1.83 6.37 -7.01
C LEU A 92 -0.51 6.14 -7.78
N GLY A 93 -0.43 6.65 -9.02
CA GLY A 93 0.68 6.48 -9.94
C GLY A 93 1.86 7.41 -9.67
N PRO A 94 3.12 6.91 -9.71
CA PRO A 94 4.29 7.78 -9.83
C PRO A 94 4.32 8.47 -11.20
N ARG A 95 5.18 9.48 -11.36
CA ARG A 95 5.31 10.23 -12.63
C ARG A 95 5.58 9.33 -13.83
N SER A 96 6.49 8.36 -13.70
CA SER A 96 6.82 7.44 -14.80
C SER A 96 5.61 6.65 -15.31
N MET A 97 4.69 6.29 -14.42
CA MET A 97 3.45 5.61 -14.78
C MET A 97 2.47 6.53 -15.51
N LYS A 98 2.41 7.81 -15.13
CA LYS A 98 1.60 8.83 -15.83
C LYS A 98 2.15 9.08 -17.23
N ASP A 99 3.47 9.15 -17.36
CA ASP A 99 4.14 9.33 -18.67
C ASP A 99 3.90 8.12 -19.58
N ALA A 100 3.96 6.89 -19.03
CA ALA A 100 3.60 5.67 -19.75
C ALA A 100 2.12 5.66 -20.19
N ALA A 101 1.22 6.12 -19.33
CA ALA A 101 -0.20 6.23 -19.63
C ALA A 101 -0.48 7.22 -20.75
N VAL A 102 0.18 8.39 -20.75
CA VAL A 102 0.07 9.38 -21.83
C VAL A 102 0.50 8.77 -23.16
N ARG A 103 1.65 8.08 -23.20
CA ARG A 103 2.12 7.39 -24.41
C ARG A 103 1.13 6.33 -24.92
N LEU A 104 0.54 5.58 -24.00
CA LEU A 104 -0.48 4.58 -24.35
C LEU A 104 -1.73 5.24 -24.96
N THR A 105 -2.22 6.32 -24.36
CA THR A 105 -3.37 7.07 -24.88
C THR A 105 -3.07 7.72 -26.22
N GLU A 106 -1.87 8.29 -26.40
CA GLU A 106 -1.44 8.85 -27.68
C GLU A 106 -1.39 7.79 -28.77
N ALA A 107 -0.76 6.64 -28.50
CA ALA A 107 -0.67 5.52 -29.44
C ALA A 107 -2.06 4.95 -29.80
N ALA A 108 -2.96 4.85 -28.82
CA ALA A 108 -4.35 4.43 -29.05
C ALA A 108 -5.12 5.43 -29.92
N ARG A 109 -4.84 6.73 -29.80
CA ARG A 109 -5.50 7.78 -30.57
C ARG A 109 -5.06 7.82 -32.03
N VAL A 110 -3.77 7.59 -32.30
CA VAL A 110 -3.19 7.66 -33.65
C VAL A 110 -3.15 6.32 -34.38
N ASP A 111 -3.70 5.26 -33.76
CA ASP A 111 -3.73 3.88 -34.26
C ASP A 111 -2.37 3.37 -34.78
N THR A 112 -1.28 3.84 -34.18
CA THR A 112 0.08 3.50 -34.59
C THR A 112 0.91 3.15 -33.35
N GLY A 113 1.54 1.97 -33.36
CA GLY A 113 2.42 1.53 -32.26
C GLY A 113 1.69 1.20 -30.95
N TYR A 114 0.36 1.01 -30.97
CA TYR A 114 -0.41 0.67 -29.78
C TYR A 114 0.06 -0.60 -29.06
N PRO A 115 0.36 -1.74 -29.74
CA PRO A 115 0.86 -2.94 -29.06
C PRO A 115 2.16 -2.69 -28.29
N ASP A 116 3.08 -1.91 -28.86
CA ASP A 116 4.35 -1.58 -28.24
C ASP A 116 4.17 -0.63 -27.05
N ALA A 117 3.30 0.38 -27.20
CA ALA A 117 2.95 1.31 -26.13
C ALA A 117 2.29 0.58 -24.95
N LEU A 118 1.38 -0.36 -25.23
CA LEU A 118 0.71 -1.17 -24.23
C LEU A 118 1.69 -2.09 -23.50
N ASN A 119 2.59 -2.74 -24.24
CA ASN A 119 3.65 -3.56 -23.64
C ASN A 119 4.56 -2.71 -22.73
N SER A 120 5.00 -1.54 -23.22
CA SER A 120 5.83 -0.61 -22.43
C SER A 120 5.12 -0.12 -21.16
N TYR A 121 3.80 0.09 -21.22
CA TYR A 121 2.96 0.47 -20.10
C TYR A 121 2.94 -0.64 -19.04
N TYR A 122 2.75 -1.90 -19.45
CA TYR A 122 2.77 -3.03 -18.52
C TYR A 122 4.15 -3.28 -17.92
N VAL A 123 5.23 -3.10 -18.68
CA VAL A 123 6.60 -3.20 -18.16
C VAL A 123 6.83 -2.15 -17.07
N GLU A 124 6.41 -0.90 -17.29
CA GLU A 124 6.53 0.16 -16.28
C GLU A 124 5.63 -0.10 -15.08
N ALA A 125 4.39 -0.57 -15.30
CA ALA A 125 3.49 -0.98 -14.22
C ALA A 125 4.13 -2.07 -13.34
N ASN A 126 4.74 -3.08 -13.98
CA ASN A 126 5.41 -4.18 -13.29
C ASN A 126 6.58 -3.69 -12.44
N ARG A 127 7.39 -2.80 -13.01
CA ARG A 127 8.52 -2.14 -12.32
C ARG A 127 8.06 -1.34 -11.11
N VAL A 128 7.01 -0.52 -11.27
CA VAL A 128 6.47 0.33 -10.19
C VAL A 128 5.84 -0.48 -9.07
N LEU A 129 5.15 -1.56 -9.42
CA LEU A 129 4.51 -2.45 -8.46
C LEU A 129 5.51 -3.44 -7.83
N ASN A 130 6.71 -3.55 -8.40
CA ASN A 130 7.77 -4.47 -7.99
C ASN A 130 7.24 -5.92 -7.94
N ILE A 131 6.42 -6.27 -8.93
CA ILE A 131 5.97 -7.64 -9.16
C ILE A 131 7.10 -8.28 -9.96
N GLY A 132 7.88 -9.16 -9.35
CA GLY A 132 8.84 -9.95 -10.12
C GLY A 132 8.06 -10.79 -11.14
N LEU A 133 8.34 -10.58 -12.43
CA LEU A 133 8.08 -11.56 -13.49
C LEU A 133 9.36 -12.36 -13.69
#